data_AF-A0A094K303-F1
#
_entry.id   AF-A0A094K303-F1
#
_cell.length_a   1.000
_cell.length_b   1.000
_cell.length_c   1.000
_cell.angle_alpha   90.00
_cell.angle_beta   90.00
_cell.angle_gamma   90.00
#
_symmetry.space_group_name_H-M   'P 1'
#
loop_
_entity.id
_entity.type
_entity.pdbx_description
1 polymer ?
#
loop_
_entity_poly.entity_id
_entity_poly.type
_entity_poly.pdbx_seq_one_letter_code
_entity_poly.pdbx_strand_id
1 'polypeptide(L)'
;MSKDHPLPEKWLQNQKAAKATQVAFDLDENFQYSIRKAALDRGVSPSDQIRMILGLSVSRRPKRPRLTVSLSAEDYVQLAEKYGLPVDAQLDIKKRVLEDLVCYVNEQE
;
A
#
# COMPACT_ATOMS: atom_id res chain seq x y z
N MET A 1 40.62 29.88 -6.27
CA MET A 1 40.83 28.87 -5.21
C MET A 1 39.47 28.55 -4.58
N SER A 2 38.74 27.61 -5.18
CA SER A 2 37.44 27.18 -4.67
C SER A 2 37.68 26.18 -3.54
N LYS A 3 37.23 26.48 -2.32
CA LYS A 3 37.35 25.59 -1.16
C LYS A 3 36.22 24.55 -1.19
N ASP A 4 36.53 23.36 -1.67
CA ASP A 4 35.69 22.17 -1.48
C ASP A 4 35.59 21.86 0.01
N HIS A 5 34.44 22.14 0.60
CA HIS A 5 34.14 21.70 1.96
C HIS A 5 33.73 20.22 1.88
N PRO A 6 34.46 19.28 2.52
CA PRO A 6 34.05 17.89 2.53
C PRO A 6 32.70 17.77 3.24
N LEU A 7 31.73 17.15 2.57
CA LEU A 7 30.37 16.96 3.09
C LEU A 7 30.42 16.23 4.45
N PRO A 8 29.53 16.55 5.41
CA PRO A 8 29.55 15.96 6.75
C PRO A 8 29.50 14.43 6.72
N GLU A 9 30.17 13.77 7.67
CA GLU A 9 30.30 12.31 7.72
C GLU A 9 28.96 11.54 7.74
N LYS A 10 27.91 12.16 8.31
CA LYS A 10 26.52 11.67 8.27
C LYS A 10 25.95 11.63 6.84
N TRP A 11 26.37 12.54 5.96
CA TRP A 11 26.01 12.54 4.54
C TRP A 11 26.77 11.47 3.74
N LEU A 12 28.02 11.17 4.10
CA LEU A 12 28.76 10.05 3.50
C LEU A 12 28.15 8.68 3.86
N GLN A 13 27.64 8.51 5.09
CA GLN A 13 26.91 7.30 5.46
C GLN A 13 25.62 7.11 4.66
N ASN A 14 24.91 8.20 4.31
CA ASN A 14 23.77 8.15 3.38
C ASN A 14 24.18 7.79 1.94
N GLN A 15 25.42 8.08 1.54
CA GLN A 15 25.95 7.71 0.22
C GLN A 15 26.35 6.21 0.16
N LYS A 16 26.69 5.62 1.30
CA LYS A 16 26.98 4.17 1.48
C LYS A 16 25.74 3.29 1.59
N ALA A 17 24.53 3.85 1.53
CA ALA A 17 23.36 3.07 1.17
C ALA A 17 23.46 2.77 -0.33
N ALA A 18 24.24 1.75 -0.68
CA ALA A 18 24.34 1.26 -2.06
C ALA A 18 22.92 1.10 -2.60
N LYS A 19 22.52 1.98 -3.54
CA LYS A 19 21.20 1.94 -4.15
C LYS A 19 21.06 0.55 -4.78
N ALA A 20 20.19 -0.27 -4.22
CA ALA A 20 19.96 -1.61 -4.74
C ALA A 20 19.49 -1.49 -6.20
N THR A 21 20.17 -2.19 -7.11
CA THR A 21 19.72 -2.30 -8.50
C THR A 21 18.35 -2.96 -8.51
N GLN A 22 17.34 -2.27 -9.03
CA GLN A 22 16.03 -2.86 -9.24
C GLN A 22 16.10 -3.79 -10.45
N VAL A 23 15.63 -5.02 -10.28
CA VAL A 23 15.56 -6.02 -11.34
C VAL A 23 14.08 -6.18 -11.70
N ALA A 24 13.76 -6.01 -12.98
CA ALA A 24 12.45 -6.31 -13.53
C ALA A 24 12.45 -7.73 -14.10
N PHE A 25 11.33 -8.44 -13.92
CA PHE A 25 11.10 -9.76 -14.49
C PHE A 25 9.82 -9.68 -15.33
N ASP A 26 9.86 -10.23 -16.54
CA ASP A 26 8.64 -10.46 -17.31
C ASP A 26 7.99 -11.75 -16.81
N LEU A 27 6.83 -11.61 -16.17
CA LEU A 27 6.12 -12.67 -15.49
C LEU A 27 4.71 -12.78 -16.06
N ASP A 28 4.18 -13.99 -16.12
CA ASP A 28 2.77 -14.18 -16.46
C ASP A 28 1.84 -13.73 -15.30
N GLU A 29 0.56 -13.53 -15.62
CA GLU A 29 -0.42 -13.03 -14.67
C GLU A 29 -0.62 -13.98 -13.48
N ASN A 30 -0.57 -15.29 -13.72
CA ASN A 30 -0.77 -16.32 -12.70
C ASN A 30 0.36 -16.30 -11.66
N PHE A 31 1.60 -16.13 -12.12
CA PHE A 31 2.76 -15.99 -11.27
C PHE A 31 2.67 -14.71 -10.45
N GLN A 32 2.36 -13.57 -11.08
CA GLN A 32 2.19 -12.30 -10.39
C GLN A 32 1.09 -12.37 -9.32
N TYR A 33 -0.06 -12.97 -9.65
CA TYR A 33 -1.17 -13.18 -8.73
C TYR A 33 -0.74 -14.02 -7.52
N SER A 34 -0.06 -15.15 -7.76
CA SER A 34 0.38 -16.06 -6.72
C SER A 34 1.34 -15.40 -5.71
N ILE A 35 2.31 -14.62 -6.20
CA ILE A 35 3.24 -13.88 -5.34
C ILE A 35 2.52 -12.82 -4.53
N ARG A 36 1.60 -12.05 -5.16
CA ARG A 36 0.85 -11.01 -4.47
C ARG A 36 -0.09 -11.58 -3.41
N LYS A 37 -0.77 -12.70 -3.70
CA LYS A 37 -1.61 -13.41 -2.75
C LYS A 37 -0.80 -13.89 -1.55
N ALA A 38 0.32 -14.59 -1.79
CA ALA A 38 1.19 -15.06 -0.71
C ALA A 38 1.75 -13.91 0.14
N ALA A 39 2.06 -12.76 -0.47
CA ALA A 39 2.49 -11.57 0.25
C ALA A 39 1.37 -10.99 1.12
N LEU A 40 0.15 -10.91 0.58
CA LEU A 40 -1.05 -10.46 1.28
C LEU A 40 -1.34 -11.34 2.50
N ASP A 41 -1.39 -12.67 2.31
CA ASP A 41 -1.68 -13.65 3.36
C ASP A 41 -0.65 -13.58 4.52
N ARG A 42 0.60 -13.24 4.21
CA ARG A 42 1.69 -13.08 5.19
C ARG A 42 1.80 -11.67 5.76
N GLY A 43 1.00 -10.71 5.28
CA GLY A 43 1.08 -9.32 5.69
C GLY A 43 2.41 -8.62 5.32
N VAL A 44 3.07 -9.07 4.25
CA VAL A 44 4.34 -8.52 3.76
C VAL A 44 4.16 -7.87 2.39
N SER A 45 5.13 -7.07 1.96
CA SER A 45 5.09 -6.53 0.59
C SER A 45 5.43 -7.61 -0.45
N PRO A 46 4.98 -7.50 -1.71
CA PRO A 46 5.42 -8.42 -2.77
C PRO A 46 6.94 -8.48 -2.91
N SER A 47 7.64 -7.37 -2.70
CA SER A 47 9.11 -7.33 -2.71
C SER A 47 9.71 -8.12 -1.55
N ASP A 48 9.18 -7.97 -0.34
CA ASP A 48 9.61 -8.76 0.81
C ASP A 48 9.29 -10.25 0.61
N GLN A 49 8.15 -10.59 0.02
CA GLN A 49 7.80 -11.96 -0.33
C GLN A 49 8.82 -12.58 -1.29
N ILE A 50 9.22 -11.84 -2.34
CA ILE A 50 10.27 -12.27 -3.27
C ILE A 50 11.60 -12.45 -2.53
N ARG A 51 11.98 -11.51 -1.65
CA ARG A 51 13.19 -11.62 -0.83
C ARG A 51 13.16 -12.86 0.06
N MET A 52 12.02 -13.17 0.69
CA MET A 52 11.85 -14.36 1.51
C MET A 52 11.98 -15.65 0.69
N ILE A 53 11.39 -15.71 -0.50
CA ILE A 53 11.53 -16.86 -1.42
C ILE A 53 13.01 -17.07 -1.79
N LEU A 54 13.76 -15.98 -2.01
CA LEU A 54 15.19 -16.01 -2.32
C LEU A 54 16.08 -16.19 -1.08
N GLY A 55 15.53 -16.36 0.12
CA GLY A 55 16.29 -16.50 1.37
C GLY A 55 17.00 -15.23 1.84
N LEU A 56 16.61 -14.06 1.33
CA LEU A 56 17.19 -12.76 1.68
C LEU A 56 16.53 -12.16 2.93
N SER A 57 17.28 -11.33 3.66
CA SER A 57 16.76 -10.61 4.83
C SER A 57 15.65 -9.63 4.46
N VAL A 58 14.59 -9.59 5.26
CA VAL A 58 13.45 -8.66 5.12
C VAL A 58 13.30 -7.76 6.34
N SER A 59 12.98 -6.50 6.12
CA SER A 59 12.70 -5.56 7.20
C SER A 59 11.25 -5.76 7.66
N ARG A 60 11.06 -6.39 8.82
CA ARG A 60 9.74 -6.68 9.42
C ARG A 60 9.08 -5.44 10.02
N ARG A 61 8.87 -4.38 9.24
CA ARG A 61 7.99 -3.30 9.69
C ARG A 61 6.56 -3.72 9.40
N PRO A 62 5.69 -3.87 10.41
CA PRO A 62 4.28 -4.17 10.17
C PRO A 62 3.69 -3.07 9.29
N LYS A 63 3.31 -3.41 8.06
CA LYS A 63 2.54 -2.49 7.23
C LYS A 63 1.13 -2.48 7.78
N ARG A 64 0.65 -1.32 8.24
CA ARG A 64 -0.75 -1.18 8.65
C ARG A 64 -1.63 -1.50 7.44
N PRO A 65 -2.56 -2.46 7.53
CA PRO A 65 -3.50 -2.71 6.45
C PRO A 65 -4.37 -1.46 6.30
N ARG A 66 -4.22 -0.74 5.19
CA ARG A 66 -5.04 0.41 4.84
C ARG A 66 -5.73 0.07 3.53
N LEU A 67 -7.05 0.04 3.54
CA LEU A 67 -7.86 0.03 2.34
C LEU A 67 -8.23 1.49 2.04
N THR A 68 -7.88 1.95 0.85
CA THR A 68 -8.22 3.29 0.37
C THR A 68 -9.03 3.16 -0.91
N VAL A 69 -10.13 3.88 -0.98
CA VAL A 69 -10.91 4.07 -2.18
C VAL A 69 -10.92 5.57 -2.53
N SER A 70 -10.77 5.88 -3.81
CA SER A 70 -10.92 7.24 -4.31
C SER A 70 -12.36 7.42 -4.73
N LEU A 71 -13.05 8.41 -4.15
CA LEU A 71 -14.42 8.77 -4.49
C LEU A 71 -14.44 10.17 -5.09
N SER A 72 -15.03 10.28 -6.27
CA SER A 72 -15.31 11.54 -6.95
C SER A 72 -16.51 12.26 -6.31
N ALA A 73 -16.76 13.51 -6.72
CA ALA A 73 -17.94 14.25 -6.25
C ALA A 73 -19.26 13.56 -6.67
N GLU A 74 -19.30 12.99 -7.86
CA GLU A 74 -20.45 12.24 -8.39
C GLU A 74 -20.71 10.96 -7.59
N ASP A 75 -19.66 10.30 -7.11
CA ASP A 75 -19.80 9.13 -6.23
C ASP A 75 -20.45 9.52 -4.90
N TYR A 76 -20.11 10.68 -4.34
CA TYR A 76 -20.77 11.17 -3.12
C TYR A 76 -22.25 11.48 -3.33
N VAL A 77 -22.65 11.94 -4.51
CA VAL A 77 -24.08 12.16 -4.84
C VAL A 77 -24.83 10.82 -4.86
N GLN A 78 -24.27 9.82 -5.54
CA GLN A 78 -24.87 8.47 -5.59
C GLN A 78 -24.94 7.81 -4.21
N LEU A 79 -23.88 7.94 -3.41
CA LEU A 79 -23.85 7.40 -2.05
C LEU A 79 -24.82 8.13 -1.12
N ALA A 80 -24.94 9.45 -1.24
CA ALA A 80 -25.91 10.24 -0.51
C ALA A 80 -27.34 9.77 -0.80
N GLU A 81 -27.67 9.58 -2.09
CA GLU A 81 -28.96 9.03 -2.51
C GLU A 81 -29.19 7.62 -1.95
N LYS A 82 -28.19 6.72 -2.08
CA LYS A 82 -28.26 5.35 -1.56
C LYS A 82 -28.59 5.31 -0.07
N TYR A 83 -27.98 6.20 0.73
CA TYR A 83 -28.16 6.21 2.18
C TYR A 83 -29.27 7.16 2.66
N GLY A 84 -29.94 7.88 1.77
CA GLY A 84 -30.90 8.91 2.12
C GLY A 84 -30.29 10.05 2.95
N LEU A 85 -29.01 10.35 2.72
CA LEU A 85 -28.25 11.40 3.39
C LEU A 85 -28.08 12.61 2.45
N PRO A 86 -27.86 13.82 2.98
CA PRO A 86 -27.52 14.95 2.15
C PRO A 86 -26.05 14.85 1.70
N VAL A 87 -25.74 15.33 0.49
CA VAL A 87 -24.41 15.16 -0.16
C VAL A 87 -23.28 15.83 0.62
N ASP A 88 -23.60 16.87 1.38
CA ASP A 88 -22.67 17.59 2.26
C ASP A 88 -22.33 16.83 3.54
N ALA A 89 -23.13 15.83 3.94
CA ALA A 89 -22.88 14.94 5.08
C ALA A 89 -21.83 13.85 4.76
N GLN A 90 -20.69 14.25 4.19
CA GLN A 90 -19.62 13.34 3.76
C GLN A 90 -19.12 12.42 4.89
N LEU A 91 -19.11 12.91 6.13
CA LEU A 91 -18.65 12.13 7.28
C LEU A 91 -19.61 10.98 7.60
N ASP A 92 -20.93 11.21 7.49
CA ASP A 92 -21.92 10.18 7.73
C ASP A 92 -22.03 9.22 6.54
N ILE A 93 -21.87 9.71 5.31
CA ILE A 93 -21.71 8.86 4.12
C ILE A 93 -20.51 7.92 4.29
N LYS A 94 -19.36 8.42 4.77
CA LYS A 94 -18.17 7.58 5.05
C LYS A 94 -18.44 6.52 6.11
N LYS A 95 -19.20 6.82 7.16
CA LYS A 95 -19.57 5.82 8.17
C LYS A 95 -20.44 4.73 7.56
N ARG A 96 -21.46 5.10 6.76
CA ARG A 96 -22.32 4.13 6.07
C ARG A 96 -21.55 3.24 5.09
N VAL A 97 -20.62 3.82 4.34
CA VAL A 97 -19.70 3.04 3.48
C VAL A 97 -18.90 2.04 4.30
N LEU A 98 -18.36 2.45 5.46
CA LEU A 98 -17.62 1.53 6.32
C LEU A 98 -18.51 0.41 6.87
N GLU A 99 -19.74 0.72 7.30
CA GLU A 99 -20.74 -0.26 7.74
C GLU A 99 -21.02 -1.29 6.64
N ASP A 100 -21.30 -0.83 5.41
CA ASP A 100 -21.54 -1.71 4.25
C ASP A 100 -20.35 -2.64 3.97
N LEU A 101 -19.11 -2.12 4.04
CA LEU A 101 -17.91 -2.91 3.84
C LEU A 101 -17.72 -3.97 4.94
N VAL A 102 -18.04 -3.65 6.19
CA VAL A 102 -18.00 -4.60 7.30
C VAL A 102 -19.07 -5.68 7.12
N CYS A 103 -20.30 -5.30 6.78
CA CYS A 103 -21.39 -6.24 6.51
C CYS A 103 -21.02 -7.19 5.37
N TYR A 104 -20.48 -6.68 4.27
CA TYR A 104 -20.05 -7.50 3.14
C TYR A 104 -19.01 -8.56 3.55
N VAL A 105 -18.01 -8.21 4.37
CA VAL A 105 -17.01 -9.19 4.82
C VAL A 105 -17.64 -10.25 5.72
N ASN A 106 -18.51 -9.85 6.64
CA ASN A 106 -19.17 -10.78 7.56
C ASN A 106 -20.14 -11.75 6.87
N GLU A 107 -20.71 -11.38 5.71
CA GLU A 107 -21.59 -12.27 4.92
C GLU A 107 -20.81 -13.29 4.06
N GLN A 108 -19.51 -13.09 3.87
CA GLN A 108 -18.65 -13.97 3.05
C GLN A 108 -17.82 -14.95 3.91
N GLU A 109 -17.94 -14.89 5.23
CA GLU A 109 -17.43 -15.90 6.19
C GLU A 109 -18.44 -17.04 6.41
#